data_AF-A0A7C5DAU6-F1
#
_entry.id   AF-A0A7C5DAU6-F1
#
_cell.length_a   1.000
_cell.length_b   1.000
_cell.length_c   1.000
_cell.angle_alpha   90.00
_cell.angle_beta   90.00
_cell.angle_gamma   90.00
#
_symmetry.space_group_name_H-M   'P 1'
#
loop_
_entity.id
_entity.type
_entity.pdbx_description
1 polymer ?
#
loop_
_entity_poly.entity_id
_entity_poly.type
_entity_poly.pdbx_seq_one_letter_code
_entity_poly.pdbx_strand_id
1 'polypeptide(L)'
;PTGSDLLVVDTGKKFLGIGKEKILDMFGFEEGNDGGEFEALKKKAEGKIERINLAGIKDKLDSLKETDFFKKISYKCINCGACTFLCPTCYCFDIEDMERIDGGKRVRIWDSCMFTIYTQETSGHNPRKQEERRMRQRIMHKFNYYPFLYDIFGCVGCGRCISYCPVNFDIRNVLKTIGGMDE
;
A
#
# COMPACT_ATOMS: atom_id res chain seq x y z
N PRO A 1 16.13 16.58 -1.22
CA PRO A 1 14.97 15.88 -1.83
C PRO A 1 13.71 16.12 -0.99
N THR A 2 12.63 16.61 -1.60
CA THR A 2 11.38 16.91 -0.89
C THR A 2 10.80 15.62 -0.33
N GLY A 3 10.73 15.50 1.00
CA GLY A 3 10.10 14.37 1.70
C GLY A 3 11.03 13.28 2.25
N SER A 4 12.35 13.36 2.05
CA SER A 4 13.30 12.47 2.72
C SER A 4 14.31 13.26 3.58
N ASP A 5 14.58 12.73 4.77
CA ASP A 5 15.51 13.33 5.73
C ASP A 5 16.99 13.09 5.35
N LEU A 6 17.26 11.95 4.69
CA LEU A 6 18.54 11.56 4.11
C LEU A 6 18.30 10.68 2.89
N LEU A 7 19.01 10.93 1.79
CA LEU A 7 19.06 10.09 0.61
C LEU A 7 20.50 9.62 0.40
N VAL A 8 20.70 8.30 0.39
CA VAL A 8 22.04 7.69 0.28
C VAL A 8 22.12 6.83 -0.97
N VAL A 9 23.27 6.87 -1.63
CA VAL A 9 23.63 6.01 -2.76
C VAL A 9 24.90 5.23 -2.40
N ASP A 10 24.85 3.91 -2.59
CA ASP A 10 26.01 3.03 -2.43
C ASP A 10 26.78 2.92 -3.76
N THR A 11 28.07 3.21 -3.73
CA THR A 11 28.99 3.06 -4.87
C THR A 11 29.80 1.75 -4.81
N GLY A 12 29.64 0.96 -3.75
CA GLY A 12 30.41 -0.24 -3.44
C GLY A 12 31.74 0.04 -2.73
N LYS A 13 32.22 1.30 -2.73
CA LYS A 13 33.43 1.74 -2.00
C LYS A 13 33.14 2.76 -0.92
N LYS A 14 32.15 3.62 -1.17
CA LYS A 14 31.70 4.70 -0.28
C LYS A 14 30.21 4.95 -0.44
N PHE A 15 29.62 5.61 0.55
CA PHE A 15 28.27 6.12 0.47
C PHE A 15 28.28 7.60 0.11
N LEU A 16 27.42 8.00 -0.83
CA LEU A 16 27.15 9.40 -1.17
C LEU A 16 25.80 9.77 -0.58
N GLY A 17 25.71 10.87 0.17
CA GLY A 17 24.52 11.24 0.93
C GLY A 17 24.11 12.70 0.70
N ILE A 18 22.81 12.95 0.54
CA ILE A 18 22.22 14.30 0.58
C ILE A 18 21.10 14.29 1.62
N GLY A 19 21.17 15.17 2.60
CA GLY A 19 20.22 15.22 3.71
C GLY A 19 20.34 16.48 4.54
N LYS A 20 19.65 16.49 5.68
CA LYS A 20 19.79 17.55 6.69
C LYS A 20 21.17 17.43 7.36
N GLU A 21 21.84 18.55 7.58
CA GLU A 21 23.19 18.64 8.19
C GLU A 21 23.29 17.81 9.49
N LYS A 22 22.36 18.00 10.44
CA LYS A 22 22.32 17.21 11.68
C LYS A 22 22.32 15.68 11.49
N ILE A 23 21.71 15.21 10.39
CA ILE A 23 21.62 13.78 10.10
C ILE A 23 22.90 13.31 9.43
N LEU A 24 23.46 14.11 8.53
CA LEU A 24 24.76 13.84 7.92
C LEU A 24 25.86 13.74 8.98
N ASP A 25 25.89 14.68 9.93
CA ASP A 25 26.82 14.67 11.07
C ASP A 25 26.64 13.42 11.94
N MET A 26 25.38 13.06 12.24
CA MET A 26 25.05 11.88 13.05
C MET A 26 25.57 10.57 12.43
N PHE A 27 25.63 10.50 11.09
CA PHE A 27 26.15 9.35 10.36
C PHE A 27 27.61 9.51 9.89
N GLY A 28 28.29 10.59 10.28
CA GLY A 28 29.71 10.83 9.96
C GLY A 28 29.98 11.06 8.48
N PHE A 29 29.04 11.69 7.75
CA PHE A 29 29.30 12.10 6.37
C PHE A 29 30.24 13.30 6.33
N GLU A 30 31.26 13.24 5.48
CA GLU A 30 32.16 14.36 5.20
C GLU A 30 31.73 15.09 3.93
N GLU A 31 31.91 16.41 3.87
CA GLU A 31 31.70 17.17 2.64
C GLU A 31 32.68 16.72 1.56
N GLY A 32 32.16 16.42 0.38
CA GLY A 32 32.97 15.98 -0.74
C GLY A 32 32.29 16.27 -2.07
N ASN A 33 33.10 16.44 -3.12
CA ASN A 33 32.61 16.55 -4.49
C ASN A 33 32.54 15.15 -5.12
N ASP A 34 31.34 14.75 -5.52
CA ASP A 34 31.06 13.46 -6.15
C ASP A 34 31.15 13.50 -7.69
N GLY A 35 31.45 14.67 -8.28
CA GLY A 35 31.55 14.84 -9.73
C GLY A 35 30.24 14.55 -10.47
N GLY A 36 29.09 14.59 -9.79
CA GLY A 36 27.77 14.26 -10.35
C GLY A 36 27.44 12.77 -10.38
N GLU A 37 28.25 11.90 -9.77
CA GLU A 37 28.00 10.46 -9.66
C GLU A 37 26.68 10.16 -8.94
N PHE A 38 26.35 10.90 -7.88
CA PHE A 38 25.09 10.77 -7.14
C PHE A 38 23.88 10.96 -8.06
N GLU A 39 23.88 12.05 -8.84
CA GLU A 39 22.73 12.37 -9.71
C GLU A 39 22.63 11.37 -10.87
N ALA A 40 23.75 10.89 -11.40
CA ALA A 40 23.77 9.85 -12.42
C ALA A 40 23.17 8.52 -11.92
N LEU A 41 23.58 8.08 -10.72
CA LEU A 41 23.08 6.85 -10.11
C LEU A 41 21.60 6.98 -9.70
N LYS A 42 21.21 8.13 -9.16
CA LYS A 42 19.82 8.46 -8.86
C LYS A 42 18.96 8.40 -10.11
N LYS A 43 19.36 9.07 -11.20
CA LYS A 43 18.62 9.04 -12.48
C LYS A 43 18.51 7.63 -13.06
N LYS A 44 19.59 6.83 -12.95
CA LYS A 44 19.58 5.42 -13.36
C LYS A 44 18.62 4.57 -12.52
N ALA A 45 18.53 4.82 -11.21
CA ALA A 45 17.60 4.13 -10.32
C ALA A 45 16.15 4.56 -10.60
N GLU A 46 15.88 5.85 -10.73
CA GLU A 46 14.57 6.40 -11.08
C GLU A 46 14.07 5.87 -12.42
N GLY A 47 14.95 5.71 -13.41
CA GLY A 47 14.62 5.12 -14.71
C GLY A 47 14.22 3.65 -14.68
N LYS A 48 14.57 2.92 -13.60
CA LYS A 48 14.11 1.53 -13.40
C LYS A 48 12.76 1.45 -12.69
N ILE A 49 12.28 2.55 -12.10
CA ILE A 49 11.01 2.57 -11.39
C ILE A 49 9.90 2.76 -12.41
N GLU A 50 9.13 1.71 -12.62
CA GLU A 50 7.91 1.80 -13.42
C GLU A 50 6.87 2.65 -12.67
N ARG A 51 6.53 3.81 -13.25
CA ARG A 51 5.46 4.67 -12.76
C ARG A 51 4.14 4.29 -13.40
N ILE A 52 3.11 4.13 -12.58
CA ILE A 52 1.76 3.83 -13.04
C ILE A 52 1.02 5.15 -13.20
N ASN A 53 0.38 5.35 -14.36
CA ASN A 53 -0.52 6.46 -14.55
C ASN A 53 -1.83 6.20 -13.77
N LEU A 54 -2.13 7.07 -12.81
CA LEU A 54 -3.35 7.01 -12.00
C LEU A 54 -4.37 8.08 -12.41
N ALA A 55 -4.13 8.82 -13.49
CA ALA A 55 -5.08 9.81 -14.00
C ALA A 55 -6.42 9.13 -14.34
N GLY A 56 -7.53 9.70 -13.86
CA GLY A 56 -8.88 9.18 -14.09
C GLY A 56 -9.18 7.84 -13.40
N ILE A 57 -8.27 7.31 -12.56
CA ILE A 57 -8.48 5.99 -11.92
C ILE A 57 -9.74 5.93 -11.08
N LYS A 58 -10.10 7.05 -10.43
CA LYS A 58 -11.29 7.17 -9.60
C LYS A 58 -12.56 6.95 -10.43
N ASP A 59 -12.70 7.65 -11.55
CA ASP A 59 -13.88 7.59 -12.42
C ASP A 59 -14.00 6.20 -13.07
N LYS A 60 -12.87 5.60 -13.46
CA LYS A 60 -12.84 4.21 -13.96
C LYS A 60 -13.25 3.21 -12.89
N LEU A 61 -12.84 3.42 -11.64
CA LEU A 61 -13.27 2.57 -10.53
C LEU A 61 -14.76 2.74 -10.20
N ASP A 62 -15.31 3.94 -10.38
CA ASP A 62 -16.75 4.20 -10.21
C ASP A 62 -17.61 3.53 -11.29
N SER A 63 -17.10 3.42 -12.52
CA SER A 63 -17.78 2.70 -13.61
C SER A 63 -17.71 1.18 -13.46
N LEU A 64 -16.65 0.67 -12.82
CA LEU A 64 -16.49 -0.74 -12.45
C LEU A 64 -17.36 -1.10 -11.24
N LYS A 65 -18.67 -1.28 -11.46
CA LYS A 65 -19.60 -1.87 -10.48
C LYS A 65 -19.26 -3.36 -10.23
N GLU A 66 -20.17 -4.16 -9.63
CA GLU A 66 -19.99 -5.61 -9.41
C GLU A 66 -19.82 -6.38 -10.73
N THR A 67 -18.68 -6.18 -11.38
CA THR A 67 -18.28 -6.69 -12.67
C THR A 67 -17.44 -7.94 -12.46
N ASP A 68 -17.40 -8.80 -13.48
CA ASP A 68 -16.52 -9.96 -13.52
C ASP A 68 -15.04 -9.61 -13.34
N PHE A 69 -14.66 -8.34 -13.49
CA PHE A 69 -13.32 -7.86 -13.25
C PHE A 69 -12.82 -8.19 -11.84
N PHE A 70 -13.58 -7.83 -10.79
CA PHE A 70 -13.14 -8.08 -9.41
C PHE A 70 -13.08 -9.57 -9.10
N LYS A 71 -14.00 -10.34 -9.68
CA LYS A 71 -13.99 -11.81 -9.61
C LYS A 71 -12.71 -12.38 -10.23
N LYS A 72 -12.40 -11.96 -11.46
CA LYS A 72 -11.20 -12.38 -12.20
C LYS A 72 -9.91 -12.11 -11.44
N ILE A 73 -9.73 -10.90 -10.91
CA ILE A 73 -8.50 -10.57 -10.19
C ILE A 73 -8.43 -11.26 -8.81
N SER A 74 -9.57 -11.56 -8.20
CA SER A 74 -9.63 -12.21 -6.88
C SER A 74 -9.37 -13.71 -6.89
N TYR A 75 -9.45 -14.41 -8.04
CA TYR A 75 -9.36 -15.88 -8.08
C TYR A 75 -8.13 -16.49 -7.41
N LYS A 76 -6.97 -15.82 -7.48
CA LYS A 76 -5.74 -16.30 -6.83
C LYS A 76 -5.66 -15.94 -5.35
N CYS A 77 -6.50 -15.03 -4.86
CA CYS A 77 -6.42 -14.48 -3.51
C CYS A 77 -6.94 -15.50 -2.50
N ILE A 78 -6.08 -15.93 -1.57
CA ILE A 78 -6.46 -16.81 -0.46
C ILE A 78 -6.88 -16.05 0.81
N ASN A 79 -7.15 -14.75 0.69
CA ASN A 79 -7.62 -13.86 1.78
C ASN A 79 -6.75 -13.86 3.06
N CYS A 80 -5.46 -14.15 2.96
CA CYS A 80 -4.54 -14.23 4.11
C CYS A 80 -4.30 -12.92 4.87
N GLY A 81 -4.70 -11.76 4.34
CA GLY A 81 -4.53 -10.47 5.02
C GLY A 81 -3.10 -9.91 5.06
N ALA A 82 -2.06 -10.62 4.60
CA ALA A 82 -0.68 -10.11 4.63
C ALA A 82 -0.52 -8.70 4.03
N CYS A 83 -1.30 -8.41 2.98
CA CYS A 83 -1.28 -7.13 2.29
C CYS A 83 -1.87 -5.95 3.09
N THR A 84 -2.69 -6.20 4.12
CA THR A 84 -3.25 -5.16 5.00
C THR A 84 -2.35 -4.98 6.23
N PHE A 85 -1.88 -6.07 6.84
CA PHE A 85 -0.95 -6.00 7.99
C PHE A 85 0.39 -5.32 7.67
N LEU A 86 0.92 -5.50 6.45
CA LEU A 86 2.19 -4.90 6.05
C LEU A 86 2.07 -3.49 5.46
N CYS A 87 0.85 -3.03 5.19
CA CYS A 87 0.64 -1.78 4.48
C CYS A 87 0.59 -0.60 5.47
N PRO A 88 1.44 0.43 5.29
CA PRO A 88 1.51 1.55 6.23
C PRO A 88 0.27 2.46 6.19
N THR A 89 -0.56 2.33 5.16
CA THR A 89 -1.80 3.12 4.99
C THR A 89 -3.05 2.33 5.36
N CYS A 90 -2.91 1.07 5.79
CA CYS A 90 -4.03 0.27 6.26
C CYS A 90 -4.23 0.50 7.76
N TYR A 91 -5.50 0.60 8.17
CA TYR A 91 -5.90 0.92 9.54
C TYR A 91 -7.10 0.08 9.98
N CYS A 92 -7.29 -1.10 9.39
CA CYS A 92 -8.36 -2.01 9.79
C CYS A 92 -8.10 -2.54 11.19
N PHE A 93 -9.12 -2.54 12.03
CA PHE A 93 -9.04 -2.98 13.42
C PHE A 93 -10.35 -3.63 13.84
N ASP A 94 -10.28 -4.49 14.85
CA ASP A 94 -11.42 -5.02 15.57
C ASP A 94 -11.40 -4.54 17.03
N ILE A 95 -12.54 -4.68 17.71
CA ILE A 95 -12.72 -4.35 19.12
C ILE A 95 -13.13 -5.63 19.85
N GLU A 96 -12.29 -6.07 20.77
CA GLU A 96 -12.60 -7.21 21.63
C GLU A 96 -12.86 -6.76 23.07
N ASP A 97 -13.91 -7.31 23.67
CA ASP A 97 -14.19 -7.19 25.10
C ASP A 97 -13.64 -8.42 25.82
N MET A 98 -12.55 -8.23 26.57
CA MET A 98 -11.91 -9.28 27.35
C MET A 98 -12.44 -9.26 28.78
N GLU A 99 -13.21 -10.28 29.16
CA GLU A 99 -13.67 -10.44 30.54
C GLU A 99 -12.52 -10.90 31.45
N ARG A 100 -12.43 -10.32 32.65
CA ARG A 100 -11.49 -10.72 33.68
C ARG A 100 -12.16 -10.68 35.05
N ILE A 101 -11.64 -11.48 35.97
CA ILE A 101 -12.13 -11.58 37.35
C ILE A 101 -12.10 -10.22 38.07
N ASP A 102 -11.18 -9.32 37.70
CA ASP A 102 -10.98 -7.98 38.27
C ASP A 102 -11.64 -6.85 37.46
N GLY A 103 -12.45 -7.18 36.45
CA GLY A 103 -13.13 -6.22 35.58
C GLY A 103 -12.70 -6.33 34.12
N GLY A 104 -13.67 -6.20 33.21
CA GLY A 104 -13.44 -6.35 31.77
C GLY A 104 -12.58 -5.22 31.17
N LYS A 105 -11.88 -5.53 30.07
CA LYS A 105 -11.14 -4.55 29.26
C LYS A 105 -11.60 -4.61 27.81
N ARG A 106 -11.94 -3.45 27.24
CA ARG A 106 -12.15 -3.28 25.81
C ARG A 106 -10.83 -2.91 25.15
N VAL A 107 -10.37 -3.70 24.20
CA VAL A 107 -9.12 -3.47 23.48
C VAL A 107 -9.35 -3.36 21.99
N ARG A 108 -8.54 -2.52 21.33
CA ARG A 108 -8.46 -2.46 19.88
C ARG A 108 -7.34 -3.38 19.42
N ILE A 109 -7.66 -4.30 18.52
CA ILE A 109 -6.70 -5.22 17.92
C ILE A 109 -6.60 -4.97 16.41
N TRP A 110 -5.43 -5.24 15.84
CA TRP A 110 -5.26 -5.17 14.39
C TRP A 110 -6.08 -6.26 13.71
N ASP A 111 -6.80 -5.87 12.65
CA ASP A 111 -7.58 -6.81 11.86
C ASP A 111 -7.49 -6.45 10.36
N SER A 112 -8.19 -7.19 9.51
CA SER A 112 -8.06 -7.12 8.07
C SER A 112 -9.40 -7.18 7.36
N CYS A 113 -9.67 -6.18 6.54
CA CYS A 113 -10.83 -6.17 5.65
C CYS A 113 -10.84 -7.30 4.59
N MET A 114 -9.77 -8.09 4.50
CA MET A 114 -9.70 -9.28 3.65
C MET A 114 -10.33 -10.52 4.31
N PHE A 115 -10.52 -10.53 5.64
CA PHE A 115 -11.14 -11.64 6.33
C PHE A 115 -12.66 -11.60 6.18
N THR A 116 -13.27 -12.78 6.03
CA THR A 116 -14.73 -12.90 5.88
C THR A 116 -15.46 -12.37 7.11
N ILE A 117 -14.90 -12.53 8.30
CA ILE A 117 -15.53 -12.12 9.57
C ILE A 117 -15.53 -10.61 9.80
N TYR A 118 -14.61 -9.85 9.20
CA TYR A 118 -14.44 -8.41 9.43
C TYR A 118 -15.70 -7.58 9.16
N THR A 119 -16.59 -8.09 8.32
CA THR A 119 -17.80 -7.40 7.87
C THR A 119 -19.05 -8.23 8.12
N GLN A 120 -18.92 -9.23 8.98
CA GLN A 120 -20.03 -10.05 9.41
C GLN A 120 -20.78 -9.30 10.50
N GLU A 121 -22.04 -9.00 10.23
CA GLU A 121 -22.92 -8.33 11.17
C GLU A 121 -23.49 -9.35 12.17
N THR A 122 -23.90 -8.87 13.35
CA THR A 122 -24.52 -9.71 14.39
C THR A 122 -25.82 -10.37 13.91
N SER A 123 -26.48 -9.81 12.91
CA SER A 123 -27.66 -10.40 12.23
C SER A 123 -27.33 -11.68 11.44
N GLY A 124 -26.06 -12.00 11.25
CA GLY A 124 -25.59 -13.05 10.34
C GLY A 124 -25.47 -12.59 8.89
N HIS A 125 -25.93 -11.37 8.56
CA HIS A 125 -25.68 -10.77 7.25
C HIS A 125 -24.19 -10.45 7.07
N ASN A 126 -23.70 -10.61 5.84
CA ASN A 126 -22.34 -10.22 5.51
C ASN A 126 -22.31 -9.57 4.12
N PRO A 127 -22.22 -8.23 4.04
CA PRO A 127 -22.22 -7.49 2.78
C PRO A 127 -21.07 -7.89 1.84
N ARG A 128 -19.95 -8.37 2.41
CA ARG A 128 -18.72 -8.73 1.69
C ARG A 128 -18.32 -10.18 1.96
N LYS A 129 -19.30 -11.09 1.92
CA LYS A 129 -19.07 -12.55 2.06
C LYS A 129 -18.18 -13.14 0.97
N GLN A 130 -18.28 -12.62 -0.26
CA GLN A 130 -17.49 -13.09 -1.40
C GLN A 130 -16.13 -12.39 -1.50
N GLU A 131 -15.13 -13.09 -2.02
CA GLU A 131 -13.73 -12.65 -2.07
C GLU A 131 -13.56 -11.41 -2.96
N GLU A 132 -14.26 -11.38 -4.10
CA GLU A 132 -14.25 -10.27 -5.03
C GLU A 132 -14.75 -8.97 -4.41
N ARG A 133 -15.69 -9.06 -3.47
CA ARG A 133 -16.23 -7.90 -2.76
C ARG A 133 -15.20 -7.33 -1.78
N ARG A 134 -14.43 -8.19 -1.11
CA ARG A 134 -13.32 -7.77 -0.24
C ARG A 134 -12.14 -7.22 -1.04
N MET A 135 -11.79 -7.86 -2.15
CA MET A 135 -10.76 -7.35 -3.06
C MET A 135 -11.14 -6.00 -3.64
N ARG A 136 -12.40 -5.84 -4.07
CA ARG A 136 -12.95 -4.55 -4.48
C ARG A 136 -12.82 -3.52 -3.37
N GLN A 137 -13.23 -3.84 -2.14
CA GLN A 137 -13.08 -2.92 -1.01
C GLN A 137 -11.63 -2.47 -0.86
N ARG A 138 -10.66 -3.39 -0.90
CA ARG A 138 -9.24 -3.05 -0.78
C ARG A 138 -8.76 -2.08 -1.86
N ILE A 139 -9.16 -2.27 -3.11
CA ILE A 139 -8.78 -1.40 -4.22
C ILE A 139 -9.48 -0.05 -4.11
N MET A 140 -10.80 -0.04 -3.91
CA MET A 140 -11.59 1.19 -3.76
C MET A 140 -11.09 2.03 -2.59
N HIS A 141 -10.77 1.42 -1.46
CA HIS A 141 -10.28 2.13 -0.28
C HIS A 141 -8.92 2.77 -0.49
N LYS A 142 -8.13 2.34 -1.49
CA LYS A 142 -6.83 2.96 -1.80
C LYS A 142 -6.90 3.98 -2.91
N PHE A 143 -7.72 3.74 -3.94
CA PHE A 143 -7.68 4.49 -5.19
C PHE A 143 -8.97 5.26 -5.53
N ASN A 144 -10.01 5.11 -4.73
CA ASN A 144 -11.27 5.83 -4.92
C ASN A 144 -11.69 6.57 -3.63
N TYR A 145 -11.92 5.85 -2.53
CA TYR A 145 -12.42 6.44 -1.29
C TYR A 145 -11.39 7.34 -0.59
N TYR A 146 -10.11 6.94 -0.55
CA TYR A 146 -9.08 7.75 0.10
C TYR A 146 -8.78 9.04 -0.67
N PRO A 147 -8.66 9.03 -2.02
CA PRO A 147 -8.61 10.27 -2.80
C PRO A 147 -9.85 11.13 -2.61
N PHE A 148 -11.05 10.53 -2.55
CA PHE A 148 -12.28 11.28 -2.32
C PHE A 148 -12.30 11.99 -0.96
N LEU A 149 -11.79 11.36 0.10
CA LEU A 149 -11.81 11.91 1.46
C LEU A 149 -10.65 12.86 1.77
N TYR A 150 -9.45 12.60 1.21
CA TYR A 150 -8.21 13.23 1.64
C TYR A 150 -7.38 13.83 0.50
N ASP A 151 -7.87 13.78 -0.75
CA ASP A 151 -7.17 14.25 -1.95
C ASP A 151 -5.78 13.62 -2.18
N ILE A 152 -5.57 12.44 -1.60
CA ILE A 152 -4.34 11.65 -1.73
C ILE A 152 -4.68 10.17 -1.96
N PHE A 153 -3.77 9.42 -2.59
CA PHE A 153 -3.94 7.98 -2.73
C PHE A 153 -3.58 7.24 -1.44
N GLY A 154 -4.37 6.23 -1.07
CA GLY A 154 -4.10 5.32 0.05
C GLY A 154 -3.00 4.29 -0.25
N CYS A 155 -2.07 4.60 -1.16
CA CYS A 155 -0.96 3.75 -1.57
C CYS A 155 0.30 4.59 -1.79
N VAL A 156 1.34 4.31 -1.01
CA VAL A 156 2.65 4.99 -1.09
C VAL A 156 3.66 4.28 -1.99
N GLY A 157 3.25 3.23 -2.70
CA GLY A 157 4.15 2.50 -3.61
C GLY A 157 5.24 1.64 -2.95
N CYS A 158 5.17 1.39 -1.63
CA CYS A 158 6.24 0.67 -0.90
C CYS A 158 6.46 -0.81 -1.26
N GLY A 159 5.61 -1.42 -2.10
CA GLY A 159 5.82 -2.79 -2.62
C GLY A 159 5.63 -3.95 -1.63
N ARG A 160 5.60 -3.71 -0.31
CA ARG A 160 5.50 -4.77 0.73
C ARG A 160 4.35 -5.75 0.51
N CYS A 161 3.19 -5.26 0.08
CA CYS A 161 2.01 -6.10 -0.18
C CYS A 161 2.19 -7.07 -1.36
N ILE A 162 3.16 -6.81 -2.26
CA ILE A 162 3.49 -7.67 -3.40
C ILE A 162 4.56 -8.68 -2.96
N SER A 163 5.64 -8.22 -2.34
CA SER A 163 6.78 -9.05 -1.94
C SER A 163 6.42 -10.18 -0.97
N TYR A 164 5.44 -9.94 -0.09
CA TYR A 164 5.01 -10.90 0.92
C TYR A 164 3.69 -11.62 0.56
N CYS A 165 3.20 -11.44 -0.67
CA CYS A 165 1.98 -12.12 -1.08
C CYS A 165 2.30 -13.59 -1.43
N PRO A 166 1.70 -14.59 -0.75
CA PRO A 166 1.97 -16.01 -1.04
C PRO A 166 1.53 -16.45 -2.44
N VAL A 167 0.68 -15.65 -3.09
CA VAL A 167 0.09 -15.93 -4.41
C VAL A 167 0.53 -14.91 -5.47
N ASN A 168 1.58 -14.13 -5.17
CA ASN A 168 2.12 -13.10 -6.08
C ASN A 168 1.02 -12.17 -6.63
N PHE A 169 0.15 -11.68 -5.74
CA PHE A 169 -0.84 -10.67 -6.12
C PHE A 169 -0.15 -9.32 -6.31
N ASP A 170 -0.13 -8.85 -7.55
CA ASP A 170 0.44 -7.54 -7.90
C ASP A 170 -0.68 -6.52 -8.15
N ILE A 171 -0.81 -5.56 -7.24
CA ILE A 171 -1.78 -4.47 -7.34
C ILE A 171 -1.49 -3.55 -8.52
N ARG A 172 -0.24 -3.48 -8.98
CA ARG A 172 0.16 -2.66 -10.14
C ARG A 172 -0.47 -3.17 -11.41
N ASN A 173 -0.50 -4.49 -11.60
CA ASN A 173 -1.13 -5.12 -12.76
C ASN A 173 -2.62 -4.81 -12.80
N VAL A 174 -3.30 -4.86 -11.64
CA VAL A 174 -4.71 -4.48 -11.52
C VAL A 174 -4.92 -3.02 -11.96
N LEU A 175 -4.09 -2.10 -11.48
CA LEU A 175 -4.17 -0.68 -11.85
C LEU A 175 -3.89 -0.44 -13.32
N LYS A 176 -2.94 -1.17 -13.93
CA LYS A 176 -2.68 -1.11 -15.37
C LYS A 176 -3.87 -1.61 -16.17
N THR A 177 -4.49 -2.71 -15.75
CA THR A 177 -5.69 -3.22 -16.43
C THR A 177 -6.83 -2.20 -16.35
N ILE A 178 -7.06 -1.57 -15.20
CA ILE A 178 -8.08 -0.52 -15.07
C ILE A 178 -7.67 0.71 -15.91
N GLY A 179 -6.40 1.12 -15.85
CA GLY A 179 -5.88 2.26 -16.59
C GLY A 179 -5.93 2.08 -18.11
N GLY A 180 -5.75 0.85 -18.60
CA GLY A 180 -5.80 0.47 -20.02
C GLY A 180 -7.17 0.02 -20.53
N MET A 181 -8.26 0.17 -19.75
CA MET A 181 -9.63 -0.13 -20.20
C MET A 181 -10.20 0.83 -21.26
N ASP A 182 -9.36 1.71 -21.83
CA ASP A 182 -9.70 2.62 -22.93
C ASP A 182 -9.10 2.16 -24.29
N GLU A 183 -8.61 0.92 -24.38
CA GLU A 183 -8.23 0.22 -25.63
C GLU A 183 -9.16 -0.99 -25.88
#